data_AF-A0A133VPC7-F1
#
_entry.id   AF-A0A133VPC7-F1
#
_cell.length_a   1.000
_cell.length_b   1.000
_cell.length_c   1.000
_cell.angle_alpha   90.00
_cell.angle_beta   90.00
_cell.angle_gamma   90.00
#
_symmetry.space_group_name_H-M   'P 1'
#
loop_
_entity.id
_entity.type
_entity.pdbx_description
1 polymer ?
#
loop_
_entity_poly.entity_id
_entity_poly.type
_entity_poly.pdbx_seq_one_letter_code
_entity_poly.pdbx_strand_id
1 'polypeptide(L)' 'MDLGREKSGGAIVDLGTFLIDLFLWFFNSDVRMVECRSGNFVFKDKETEDLALIMLKLKNGAFTSIDISRACPRPFQAR' A
#
# COMPACT_ATOMS: atom_id res chain seq x y z
N MET A 1 6.51 14.97 -9.07
CA MET A 1 7.77 14.84 -8.32
C MET A 1 8.28 13.44 -8.59
N ASP A 2 9.48 13.28 -9.16
CA ASP A 2 10.11 11.96 -9.27
C ASP A 2 10.67 11.57 -7.92
N LEU A 3 9.87 10.81 -7.18
CA LEU A 3 10.24 10.24 -5.90
C LEU A 3 10.86 8.85 -6.16
N GLY A 4 12.14 8.86 -6.51
CA GLY A 4 12.94 7.64 -6.59
C GLY A 4 12.93 6.86 -5.29
N ARG A 5 13.30 5.58 -5.36
CA ARG A 5 13.20 4.63 -4.23
C ARG A 5 13.92 5.12 -2.97
N GLU A 6 15.07 5.75 -3.12
CA GLU A 6 15.84 6.30 -2.00
C GLU A 6 15.16 7.46 -1.27
N LYS A 7 14.31 8.23 -1.95
CA LYS A 7 13.69 9.43 -1.38
C LYS A 7 12.33 9.15 -0.73
N SER A 8 11.54 8.26 -1.32
CA SER A 8 10.16 7.98 -0.88
C SER A 8 9.96 6.59 -0.28
N GLY A 9 10.87 5.64 -0.54
CA GLY A 9 10.71 4.25 -0.12
C GLY A 9 9.69 3.44 -0.92
N GLY A 10 8.93 4.07 -1.83
CA GLY A 10 7.94 3.41 -2.69
C GLY A 10 6.50 3.73 -2.30
N ALA A 11 5.52 3.21 -3.05
CA ALA A 11 4.11 3.41 -2.72
C ALA A 11 3.72 2.76 -1.38
N ILE A 12 4.35 1.64 -1.01
CA ILE A 12 4.10 0.97 0.28
C ILE A 12 4.47 1.88 1.44
N VAL A 13 5.62 2.53 1.37
CA VAL A 13 6.08 3.42 2.44
C VAL A 13 5.25 4.71 2.44
N ASP A 14 5.10 5.34 1.29
CA ASP A 14 4.48 6.66 1.16
C ASP A 14 2.97 6.65 1.42
N LEU A 15 2.26 5.60 0.99
CA LEU A 15 0.79 5.51 1.09
C LEU A 15 0.34 4.48 2.13
N GLY A 16 1.10 3.39 2.29
CA GLY A 16 0.71 2.26 3.13
C GLY A 16 0.97 2.46 4.62
N THR A 17 2.03 3.17 5.00
CA THR A 17 2.44 3.32 6.42
C THR A 17 1.33 3.91 7.29
N PHE A 18 0.66 4.96 6.82
CA PHE A 18 -0.46 5.57 7.53
C PHE A 18 -1.64 4.60 7.71
N LEU A 19 -1.93 3.75 6.72
CA LEU A 19 -3.00 2.75 6.81
C LEU A 19 -2.66 1.63 7.78
N ILE A 20 -1.38 1.21 7.79
CA ILE A 20 -0.89 0.23 8.76
C ILE A 20 -1.02 0.80 10.17
N ASP A 21 -0.54 2.03 10.40
CA ASP A 21 -0.65 2.71 11.69
C ASP A 21 -2.12 2.85 12.15
N LEU A 22 -3.01 3.25 11.25
CA LEU A 22 -4.45 3.32 11.52
C LEU A 22 -5.01 1.98 12.00
N PHE A 23 -4.62 0.86 11.39
CA PHE A 23 -5.08 -0.45 11.84
C PHE A 23 -4.47 -0.88 13.17
N LEU A 24 -3.19 -0.61 13.41
CA LEU A 24 -2.55 -0.90 14.69
C LEU A 24 -3.23 -0.13 15.83
N TRP A 25 -3.51 1.15 15.60
CA TRP A 25 -4.25 2.01 16.53
C TRP A 25 -5.69 1.53 16.73
N PHE A 26 -6.44 1.32 15.66
CA PHE A 26 -7.86 0.95 15.71
C PHE A 26 -8.09 -0.40 16.41
N PHE A 27 -7.28 -1.40 16.10
CA PHE A 27 -7.38 -2.72 16.69
C PHE A 27 -6.63 -2.86 18.02
N ASN A 28 -5.87 -1.82 18.43
CA ASN A 28 -4.99 -1.81 19.58
C ASN A 28 -4.17 -3.12 19.69
N SER A 29 -3.56 -3.53 18.58
CA SER A 29 -2.90 -4.82 18.44
C SER A 29 -1.78 -4.77 17.41
N ASP A 30 -0.69 -5.48 17.68
CA ASP A 30 0.46 -5.54 16.78
C ASP A 30 0.25 -6.51 15.61
N VAL A 31 1.01 -6.29 14.53
CA VAL A 31 1.14 -7.27 13.44
C VAL A 31 1.76 -8.58 13.95
N ARG A 32 1.15 -9.70 13.56
CA ARG A 32 1.66 -11.06 13.76
C ARG A 32 2.22 -11.65 12.47
N MET A 33 1.54 -11.43 11.33
CA MET A 33 1.97 -11.92 10.02
C MET A 33 1.62 -10.90 8.94
N VAL A 34 2.41 -10.91 7.85
CA VAL A 34 2.19 -10.09 6.66
C VAL A 34 2.34 -10.94 5.40
N GLU A 35 1.46 -10.73 4.43
CA GLU A 35 1.65 -11.10 3.02
C GLU A 35 1.49 -9.83 2.19
N CYS A 36 2.32 -9.68 1.16
CA CYS A 36 2.26 -8.52 0.29
C CYS A 36 2.63 -8.92 -1.14
N ARG A 37 1.81 -8.45 -2.08
CA ARG A 37 2.13 -8.46 -3.51
C ARG A 37 2.21 -7.03 -4.01
N SER A 38 3.33 -6.68 -4.64
CA SER A 38 3.55 -5.35 -5.19
C SER A 38 4.25 -5.41 -6.54
N GLY A 39 4.17 -4.31 -7.27
CA GLY A 39 4.88 -4.18 -8.53
C GLY A 39 4.56 -2.89 -9.27
N ASN A 40 5.07 -2.83 -10.50
CA ASN A 40 4.87 -1.75 -11.46
C ASN A 40 3.91 -2.23 -12.54
N PHE A 41 2.64 -1.85 -12.45
CA PHE A 41 1.60 -2.30 -13.38
C PHE A 41 1.23 -1.23 -14.42
N VAL A 42 1.28 0.05 -14.04
CA VAL A 42 0.95 1.20 -14.87
C VAL A 42 2.22 1.95 -15.29
N PHE A 43 3.10 2.28 -14.34
CA PHE A 43 4.33 3.04 -14.58
C PHE A 43 5.53 2.07 -14.68
N LYS A 44 5.90 1.69 -15.91
CA LYS A 44 6.95 0.69 -16.19
C LYS A 44 8.37 1.23 -16.11
N ASP A 45 8.52 2.55 -16.13
CA ASP A 45 9.79 3.29 -16.13
C ASP A 45 10.20 3.78 -14.72
N LYS A 46 9.44 3.43 -13.69
CA LYS A 46 9.69 3.86 -12.31
C LYS A 46 10.35 2.75 -11.49
N GLU A 47 11.29 3.14 -10.64
CA GLU A 47 12.04 2.23 -9.75
C GLU A 47 11.25 1.78 -8.52
N THR A 48 10.12 2.43 -8.26
CA THR A 48 9.24 2.17 -7.12
C THR A 48 7.92 1.58 -7.57
N GLU A 49 7.38 0.66 -6.77
CA GLU A 49 6.08 0.06 -7.03
C GLU A 49 4.97 1.11 -7.11
N ASP A 50 4.02 0.88 -8.01
CA ASP A 50 2.86 1.76 -8.22
C ASP A 50 1.55 1.18 -7.67
N LEU A 51 1.58 -0.11 -7.30
CA LEU A 51 0.48 -0.85 -6.69
C LEU A 51 1.05 -1.84 -5.67
N ALA A 52 0.36 -1.95 -4.53
CA ALA A 52 0.53 -3.07 -3.63
C ALA A 52 -0.79 -3.50 -2.99
N LEU A 53 -0.89 -4.80 -2.74
CA LEU A 53 -1.95 -5.46 -1.97
C LEU A 53 -1.27 -6.07 -0.75
N ILE A 54 -1.63 -5.62 0.44
CA ILE A 54 -1.01 -6.05 1.71
C ILE A 54 -2.10 -6.67 2.58
N MET A 55 -1.84 -7.88 3.06
CA MET A 55 -2.65 -8.53 4.08
C MET A 55 -1.90 -8.61 5.40
N LEU A 56 -2.54 -8.17 6.48
CA LEU A 56 -2.01 -8.30 7.83
C LEU A 56 -2.88 -9.27 8.64
N LYS A 57 -2.23 -10.11 9.43
CA LYS A 57 -2.87 -10.78 10.58
C LYS A 57 -2.32 -10.14 11.85
N LEU A 58 -3.20 -9.64 12.71
CA LEU A 58 -2.83 -9.06 14.00
C LEU A 58 -2.78 -10.12 15.11
N LYS A 59 -2.11 -9.82 16.22
CA LYS A 59 -1.97 -10.74 17.36
C LYS A 59 -3.32 -11.09 17.99
N ASN A 60 -4.28 -10.15 17.99
CA ASN A 60 -5.64 -10.35 18.48
C ASN A 60 -6.53 -11.19 17.54
N GLY A 61 -6.02 -11.62 16.39
CA GLY A 61 -6.74 -12.45 15.42
C GLY A 61 -7.45 -11.68 14.30
N ALA A 62 -7.44 -10.34 14.31
CA ALA A 62 -7.97 -9.55 13.21
C ALA A 62 -7.17 -9.76 11.92
N PHE A 63 -7.87 -9.71 10.78
CA PHE A 63 -7.28 -9.69 9.45
C PHE A 63 -7.62 -8.36 8.77
N THR A 64 -6.62 -7.74 8.17
CA THR A 64 -6.80 -6.49 7.42
C THR A 64 -6.27 -6.65 6.00
N SER A 65 -6.88 -5.91 5.07
CA SER A 65 -6.43 -5.77 3.69
C SER A 65 -6.18 -4.29 3.42
N ILE A 66 -5.06 -4.00 2.77
CA ILE A 66 -4.64 -2.67 2.38
C ILE A 66 -4.32 -2.71 0.89
N ASP A 67 -5.08 -1.93 0.13
CA ASP A 67 -4.85 -1.73 -1.29
C ASP A 67 -4.38 -0.30 -1.51
N ILE A 68 -3.18 -0.14 -2.07
CA ILE A 68 -2.59 1.16 -2.33
C ILE A 68 -2.17 1.26 -3.79
N SER A 69 -2.53 2.37 -4.44
CA SER A 69 -2.12 2.64 -5.81
C SER A 69 -1.77 4.10 -6.02
N ARG A 70 -0.71 4.34 -6.80
CA ARG A 70 -0.41 5.66 -7.38
C ARG A 70 -1.13 5.89 -8.71
N ALA A 71 -1.77 4.88 -9.26
CA ALA A 71 -2.58 5.03 -10.45
C ALA A 71 -3.90 5.71 -10.08
N CYS A 72 -4.08 6.95 -10.56
CA CYS A 72 -5.36 7.64 -10.51
C CYS A 72 -5.98 7.57 -11.91
N PRO A 73 -6.83 6.58 -12.21
CA PRO A 73 -7.50 6.51 -13.50
C PRO A 73 -8.42 7.71 -13.66
N ARG A 74 -8.58 8.18 -14.91
CA ARG A 74 -9.59 9.20 -15.20
C ARG A 74 -10.99 8.65 -14.84
N PRO A 75 -11.90 9.50 -14.34
CA PRO A 75 -13.28 9.09 -14.11
C PRO A 75 -13.84 8.42 -15.36
N PHE A 76 -14.58 7.32 -15.17
CA PHE A 76 -15.27 6.67 -16.26
C PHE A 76 -16.24 7.66 -16.91
N GLN A 77 -16.03 7.96 -18.19
CA GLN A 77 -16.94 8.77 -18.98
C GLN A 77 -17.90 7.82 -19.69
N ALA A 78 -19.11 7.67 -19.14
CA ALA A 78 -20.22 7.10 -19.91
C ALA A 78 -20.49 8.05 -21.07
N ARG A 79 -20.25 7.59 -22.30
CA ARG A 79 -20.73 8.27 -23.51
C ARG A 79 -22.19 7.96 -23.73
#